data_AF-A0A7K5FEV9-F1
#
_entry.id   AF-A0A7K5FEV9-F1
#
_cell.length_a   1.000
_cell.length_b   1.000
_cell.length_c   1.000
_cell.angle_alpha   90.00
_cell.angle_beta   90.00
_cell.angle_gamma   90.00
#
_symmetry.space_group_name_H-M   'P 1'
#
loop_
_entity.id
_entity.type
_entity.pdbx_description
1 polymer ?
#
loop_
_entity_poly.entity_id
_entity_poly.type
_entity_poly.pdbx_seq_one_letter_code
_entity_poly.pdbx_strand_id
1 'polypeptide(L)'
;TACLICLDVVEGITSYRTLVCPACKHAWFHRACVQNYALHVGFVCFSCLHCQNQYQFLTEMCTMGTQIPRRGPSWTEEGAYAQLCERHSRCDARQCLCPGGRNEA
;
A
#
# COMPACT_ATOMS: atom_id res chain seq x y z
N THR A 1 6.02 6.24 -20.34
CA THR A 1 5.84 5.35 -19.18
C THR A 1 5.07 6.12 -18.12
N ALA A 2 4.28 5.46 -17.26
CA ALA A 2 3.41 6.12 -16.28
C ALA A 2 3.83 5.77 -14.85
N CYS A 3 3.62 6.69 -13.93
CA CYS A 3 3.94 6.51 -12.52
C CYS A 3 2.88 5.61 -11.89
N LEU A 4 3.26 4.49 -11.27
CA LEU A 4 2.25 3.58 -10.68
C LEU A 4 1.55 4.12 -9.42
N ILE A 5 1.92 5.32 -8.94
CA ILE A 5 1.31 5.96 -7.77
C ILE A 5 0.31 7.03 -8.20
N CYS A 6 0.71 8.02 -9.00
CA CYS A 6 -0.18 9.10 -9.44
C CYS A 6 -0.80 8.89 -10.83
N LEU A 7 -0.36 7.86 -11.57
CA LEU A 7 -0.79 7.52 -12.93
C LEU A 7 -0.42 8.55 -14.02
N ASP A 8 0.28 9.63 -13.66
CA ASP A 8 0.80 10.60 -14.62
C ASP A 8 2.06 10.11 -15.35
N VAL A 9 2.37 10.76 -16.47
CA VAL A 9 3.55 10.47 -17.28
C VAL A 9 4.83 10.73 -16.48
N VAL A 10 5.75 9.78 -16.55
CA VAL A 10 7.13 9.92 -16.06
C VAL A 10 8.08 10.05 -17.24
N GLU A 11 9.09 10.89 -17.07
CA GLU A 11 10.22 10.93 -18.00
C GLU A 11 10.82 9.53 -18.11
N GLY A 12 10.97 9.02 -19.34
CA GLY A 12 11.46 7.65 -19.60
C GLY A 12 12.95 7.44 -19.32
N ILE A 13 13.54 8.28 -18.48
CA ILE A 13 14.95 8.33 -18.14
C ILE A 13 15.03 8.38 -16.62
N THR A 14 15.95 7.63 -16.02
CA THR A 14 16.24 7.74 -14.58
C THR A 14 16.93 9.07 -14.27
N SER A 15 16.34 9.85 -13.38
CA SER A 15 16.84 11.16 -12.97
C SER A 15 16.64 11.34 -11.46
N TYR A 16 17.05 12.46 -10.90
CA TYR A 16 16.70 12.79 -9.52
C TYR A 16 15.17 12.83 -9.29
N ARG A 17 14.37 13.12 -10.33
CA ARG A 17 12.90 13.21 -10.23
C ARG A 17 12.19 11.90 -10.54
N THR A 18 12.87 10.92 -11.14
CA THR A 18 12.27 9.70 -11.68
C THR A 18 13.04 8.46 -11.23
N LEU A 19 12.33 7.50 -10.68
CA LEU A 19 12.87 6.26 -10.13
C LEU A 19 12.27 5.06 -10.87
N VAL A 20 13.09 4.05 -11.10
CA VAL A 20 12.65 2.72 -11.52
C VAL A 20 12.80 1.76 -10.35
N CYS A 21 11.85 0.85 -10.16
CA CYS A 21 11.95 -0.17 -9.13
C CYS A 21 13.25 -0.98 -9.32
N PRO A 22 14.12 -1.05 -8.30
CA PRO A 22 15.40 -1.75 -8.42
C PRO A 22 15.24 -3.27 -8.46
N ALA A 23 14.11 -3.81 -7.98
CA ALA A 23 13.81 -5.24 -8.01
C ALA A 23 13.32 -5.70 -9.38
N CYS A 24 12.21 -5.14 -9.86
CA CYS A 24 11.61 -5.61 -11.11
C CYS A 24 12.12 -4.87 -12.35
N LYS A 25 12.70 -3.66 -12.23
CA LYS A 25 13.11 -2.81 -13.35
C LYS A 25 11.99 -2.37 -14.33
N HIS A 26 10.74 -2.73 -14.04
CA HIS A 26 9.58 -2.42 -14.91
C HIS A 26 8.71 -1.28 -14.37
N ALA A 27 8.67 -1.11 -13.05
CA ALA A 27 7.82 -0.10 -12.41
C ALA A 27 8.52 1.25 -12.32
N TRP A 28 7.87 2.31 -12.82
CA TRP A 28 8.37 3.68 -12.84
C TRP A 28 7.60 4.56 -11.85
N PHE A 29 8.31 5.52 -11.25
CA PHE A 29 7.75 6.41 -10.24
C PHE A 29 8.36 7.81 -10.29
N HIS A 30 7.56 8.81 -9.96
CA HIS A 30 8.12 10.09 -9.52
C HIS A 30 8.73 9.93 -8.13
N ARG A 31 9.90 10.52 -7.90
CA ARG A 31 10.56 10.50 -6.58
C ARG A 31 9.67 11.07 -5.49
N ALA A 32 8.99 12.20 -5.78
CA ALA A 32 8.05 12.82 -4.85
C ALA A 32 6.89 11.87 -4.49
N CYS A 33 6.37 11.12 -5.46
CA CYS A 33 5.32 10.13 -5.20
C CYS A 33 5.82 8.99 -4.30
N VAL A 34 7.04 8.49 -4.51
CA VAL A 34 7.62 7.44 -3.64
C VAL A 34 7.80 7.94 -2.21
N GLN A 35 8.26 9.19 -2.04
CA GLN A 35 8.41 9.80 -0.72
C GLN A 35 7.06 9.94 0.00
N ASN A 36 6.04 10.46 -0.69
CA ASN A 36 4.72 10.57 -0.11
C ASN A 36 4.13 9.19 0.23
N TYR A 37 4.27 8.23 -0.68
CA TYR A 37 3.86 6.84 -0.46
C TYR A 37 4.53 6.26 0.79
N ALA A 38 5.85 6.41 0.94
CA ALA A 38 6.60 5.98 2.13
C ALA A 38 6.06 6.57 3.44
N LEU A 39 5.73 7.86 3.44
CA LEU A 39 5.17 8.54 4.62
C LEU A 39 3.80 7.97 5.01
N HIS A 40 2.97 7.61 4.03
CA HIS A 40 1.62 7.11 4.26
C HIS A 40 1.56 5.63 4.63
N VAL A 41 2.34 4.77 3.97
CA VAL A 41 2.26 3.31 4.21
C VAL A 41 3.18 2.83 5.32
N GLY A 42 4.19 3.62 5.67
CA GLY A 42 5.16 3.28 6.70
C GLY A 42 6.00 2.06 6.35
N PHE A 43 6.91 1.69 7.25
CA PHE A 43 7.89 0.63 7.05
C PHE A 43 7.25 -0.74 6.74
N VAL A 44 6.13 -1.05 7.39
CA VAL A 44 5.52 -2.40 7.35
C VAL A 44 4.95 -2.71 5.97
N CYS A 45 4.37 -1.73 5.28
CA CYS A 45 3.67 -1.93 4.02
C CYS A 45 4.42 -1.32 2.81
N PHE A 46 5.64 -0.82 3.01
CA PHE A 46 6.40 -0.19 1.93
C PHE A 46 7.01 -1.22 0.99
N SER A 47 6.30 -1.50 -0.10
CA SER A 47 6.73 -2.40 -1.17
C SER A 47 6.45 -1.81 -2.56
N CYS A 48 7.09 -2.39 -3.59
CA CYS A 48 6.79 -2.04 -4.98
C CYS A 48 5.36 -2.44 -5.35
N LEU A 49 4.56 -1.50 -5.85
CA LEU A 49 3.17 -1.75 -6.26
C LEU A 49 3.02 -2.72 -7.45
N HIS A 50 4.11 -3.03 -8.17
CA HIS A 50 4.08 -3.97 -9.29
C HIS A 50 4.51 -5.38 -8.91
N CYS A 51 5.72 -5.54 -8.35
CA CYS A 51 6.29 -6.86 -8.05
C CYS A 51 6.16 -7.27 -6.58
N GLN A 52 5.64 -6.38 -5.73
CA GLN A 52 5.44 -6.60 -4.29
C GLN A 52 6.71 -6.98 -3.50
N ASN A 53 7.89 -6.89 -4.11
CA ASN A 53 9.15 -7.10 -3.40
C ASN A 53 9.32 -5.98 -2.36
N GLN A 54 9.20 -6.33 -1.09
CA GLN A 54 9.35 -5.39 0.03
C GLN A 54 10.83 -5.17 0.36
N TYR A 55 11.60 -6.26 0.55
CA TYR A 55 12.96 -6.17 1.07
C TYR A 55 13.89 -5.32 0.20
N GLN A 56 13.97 -5.61 -1.09
CA GLN A 56 14.87 -4.91 -2.00
C GLN A 56 14.36 -3.50 -2.29
N PHE A 57 13.03 -3.32 -2.44
CA PHE A 57 12.46 -2.01 -2.66
C PHE A 57 12.72 -1.07 -1.48
N LEU A 58 12.43 -1.52 -0.26
CA LEU A 58 12.66 -0.75 0.96
C LEU A 58 14.14 -0.38 1.12
N THR A 59 15.04 -1.36 1.02
CA THR A 59 16.48 -1.15 1.23
C THR A 59 17.04 -0.13 0.23
N GLU A 60 16.72 -0.29 -1.05
CA GLU A 60 17.24 0.58 -2.10
C GLU A 60 16.62 1.99 -2.05
N MET A 61 15.31 2.11 -1.76
CA MET A 61 14.68 3.42 -1.61
C MET A 61 15.25 4.20 -0.40
N CYS A 62 15.59 3.50 0.69
CA CYS A 62 16.33 4.08 1.82
C CYS A 62 17.72 4.57 1.39
N THR A 63 18.49 3.74 0.68
CA THR A 63 19.82 4.11 0.14
C THR A 63 19.74 5.35 -0.75
N MET A 64 18.65 5.50 -1.51
CA MET A 64 18.36 6.66 -2.38
C MET A 64 17.80 7.88 -1.61
N GLY A 65 17.80 7.85 -0.28
CA GLY A 65 17.41 8.97 0.58
C GLY A 65 15.90 9.15 0.75
N THR A 66 15.11 8.08 0.59
CA THR A 66 13.69 8.09 0.94
C THR A 66 13.55 7.88 2.45
N GLN A 67 12.92 8.82 3.15
CA GLN A 67 12.61 8.67 4.57
C GLN A 67 11.38 7.80 4.74
N ILE A 68 11.52 6.67 5.45
CA ILE A 68 10.44 5.72 5.71
C ILE A 68 10.18 5.66 7.22
N PRO A 69 9.04 6.17 7.72
CA PRO A 69 8.68 6.08 9.14
C PRO A 69 8.60 4.64 9.64
N ARG A 70 9.21 4.35 10.80
CA ARG A 70 9.06 3.05 11.49
C ARG A 70 7.71 2.96 12.21
N ARG A 71 6.64 2.85 11.42
CA ARG A 71 5.26 2.63 11.86
C ARG A 71 4.49 1.85 10.79
N GLY A 72 3.28 1.42 11.14
CA GLY A 72 2.33 0.94 10.17
C GLY A 72 1.80 2.06 9.26
N PRO A 73 0.87 1.74 8.35
CA PRO A 73 0.23 2.75 7.52
C PRO A 73 -0.53 3.78 8.35
N SER A 74 -0.44 5.05 7.96
CA SER A 74 -1.14 6.18 8.59
C SER A 74 -2.65 5.97 8.76
N TRP A 75 -3.29 5.20 7.87
CA TRP A 75 -4.72 4.92 7.97
C TRP A 75 -5.09 3.84 9.00
N THR A 76 -4.10 3.13 9.54
CA THR A 76 -4.32 2.20 10.66
C THR A 76 -4.31 2.93 12.01
N GLU A 77 -3.87 4.18 12.02
CA GLU A 77 -3.96 5.06 13.18
C GLU A 77 -5.43 5.53 13.31
N GLU A 78 -5.95 5.59 14.54
CA GLU A 78 -7.31 6.06 14.87
C GLU A 78 -8.49 5.18 14.41
N GLY A 79 -8.26 3.93 14.01
CA GLY A 79 -9.36 3.00 13.71
C GLY A 79 -10.21 3.44 12.50
N ALA A 80 -9.67 4.30 11.63
CA ALA A 80 -10.36 4.82 10.44
C ALA A 80 -10.91 3.72 9.52
N TYR A 81 -10.34 2.52 9.58
CA TYR A 81 -10.76 1.34 8.82
C TYR A 81 -11.23 0.18 9.72
N ALA A 82 -11.52 0.41 11.00
CA ALA A 82 -12.03 -0.62 11.90
C ALA A 82 -13.32 -1.25 11.37
N GLN A 83 -14.18 -0.46 10.71
CA GLN A 83 -15.40 -0.94 10.03
C GLN A 83 -15.12 -1.92 8.88
N LEU A 84 -13.96 -1.85 8.20
CA LEU A 84 -13.60 -2.87 7.20
C LEU A 84 -13.22 -4.21 7.84
N CYS A 85 -12.84 -4.21 9.12
CA CYS A 85 -12.58 -5.43 9.88
C CYS A 85 -13.86 -5.99 10.51
N GLU A 86 -14.99 -5.28 10.46
CA GLU A 86 -16.27 -5.81 10.89
C GLU A 86 -16.71 -6.90 9.90
N ARG A 87 -16.64 -8.14 10.37
CA ARG A 87 -17.20 -9.26 9.62
C ARG A 87 -18.71 -9.14 9.67
N HIS A 88 -19.35 -9.31 8.52
CA HIS A 88 -20.80 -9.45 8.46
C HIS A 88 -21.26 -10.56 9.40
N SER A 89 -21.97 -10.19 10.45
CA SER A 89 -22.43 -11.08 11.53
C SER A 89 -23.90 -11.45 11.38
N ARG A 90 -24.55 -11.03 10.29
CA ARG A 90 -25.97 -11.26 10.05
C ARG A 90 -26.21 -12.32 8.97
N CYS A 91 -27.03 -13.31 9.26
CA CYS A 91 -27.48 -14.29 8.30
C CYS A 91 -28.48 -13.68 7.31
N ASP A 92 -28.10 -13.62 6.04
CA ASP A 92 -28.95 -13.13 4.94
C ASP A 92 -29.81 -14.22 4.28
N ALA A 93 -29.73 -15.47 4.75
CA ALA A 93 -30.55 -16.55 4.22
C ALA A 93 -32.05 -16.25 4.43
N ARG A 94 -32.90 -16.56 3.44
CA ARG A 94 -34.36 -16.33 3.53
C ARG A 94 -34.94 -16.98 4.80
N GLN A 95 -34.56 -18.22 5.07
CA GLN A 95 -34.82 -18.90 6.34
C GLN A 95 -33.49 -19.12 7.07
N CYS A 96 -33.34 -18.47 8.23
CA CYS A 96 -32.16 -18.62 9.07
C CYS A 96 -32.34 -19.84 9.99
N LEU A 97 -31.30 -20.67 10.06
CA LEU A 97 -31.26 -21.88 10.91
C LEU A 97 -30.23 -21.76 12.04
N CYS A 98 -29.64 -20.58 12.24
CA CYS A 98 -28.67 -20.35 13.31
C CYS A 98 -29.38 -20.48 14.67
N PRO A 99 -28.86 -21.29 15.61
CA PRO A 99 -29.47 -21.47 16.94
C PRO A 99 -29.59 -20.17 17.74
N GLY A 100 -28.63 -19.25 17.55
CA GLY A 100 -28.60 -17.91 18.13
C GLY A 100 -29.42 -16.85 17.39
N GLY A 101 -30.12 -17.22 16.31
CA GLY A 101 -30.82 -16.29 15.45
C GLY A 101 -29.91 -15.56 14.45
N ARG A 102 -30.47 -14.58 13.75
CA ARG A 102 -29.86 -14.02 12.54
C ARG A 102 -28.61 -13.18 12.79
N ASN A 103 -28.43 -12.59 13.97
CA ASN A 103 -27.33 -11.64 14.23
C ASN A 103 -26.08 -12.31 14.85
N GLU A 104 -26.07 -13.65 14.89
CA GLU A 104 -25.01 -14.46 15.50
C GLU A 104 -24.41 -15.44 14.48
N ALA A 105 -24.25 -15.01 13.22
CA ALA A 105 -23.72 -15.83 12.13
C ALA A 105 -22.18 -15.88 12.09
#